data_AF-K1U350-F1
#
_entry.id   AF-K1U350-F1
#
_cell.length_a   1.000
_cell.length_b   1.000
_cell.length_c   1.000
_cell.angle_alpha   90.00
_cell.angle_beta   90.00
_cell.angle_gamma   90.00
#
_symmetry.space_group_name_H-M   'P 1'
#
loop_
_entity.id
_entity.type
_entity.pdbx_description
1 polymer ?
#
loop_
_entity_poly.entity_id
_entity_poly.type
_entity_poly.pdbx_seq_one_letter_code
_entity_poly.pdbx_strand_id
1 'polypeptide(L)'
;MYEGTSQLQVVAAINAVTKGTFLEQIKTYEAADYAPEMCAVKSKLTDLRVRFEEMVARVETLEKERSGYKDFHARRLVETAGHIIITYLLARQAGESAEYIDSARIYCKLAESKVAEAYNYLMHSDVEDVDLFKKVGQEETIG
;
A
#
# COMPACT_ATOMS: atom_id res chain seq x y z
N MET A 1 24.01 4.44 -7.57
CA MET A 1 23.32 5.47 -6.78
C MET A 1 22.69 4.83 -5.55
N TYR A 2 23.52 4.40 -4.59
CA TYR A 2 23.07 3.92 -3.28
C TYR A 2 23.46 5.00 -2.27
N GLU A 3 22.65 6.06 -2.20
CA GLU A 3 22.83 7.14 -1.23
C GLU A 3 21.73 7.03 -0.17
N GLY A 4 22.12 7.22 1.09
CA GLY A 4 21.41 6.86 2.33
C GLY A 4 20.03 7.50 2.59
N THR A 5 19.38 8.09 1.59
CA THR A 5 17.96 8.50 1.63
C THR A 5 17.00 7.34 1.38
N SER A 6 17.45 6.24 0.75
CA SER A 6 16.58 5.11 0.42
C SER A 6 16.29 4.16 1.59
N GLN A 7 17.27 3.80 2.43
CA GLN A 7 17.04 2.79 3.48
C GLN A 7 16.23 3.31 4.67
N LEU A 8 16.52 4.52 5.17
CA LEU A 8 15.82 5.06 6.35
C LEU A 8 14.36 5.40 6.05
N GLN A 9 14.06 5.91 4.85
CA GLN A 9 12.68 6.14 4.41
C GLN A 9 11.94 4.82 4.21
N VAL A 10 12.60 3.80 3.64
CA VAL A 10 12.03 2.45 3.54
C VAL A 10 11.74 1.89 4.93
N VAL A 11 12.70 1.89 5.85
CA VAL A 11 12.50 1.41 7.23
C VAL A 11 11.39 2.18 7.96
N ALA A 12 11.32 3.51 7.79
CA ALA A 12 10.25 4.33 8.37
C ALA A 12 8.88 4.00 7.78
N ALA A 13 8.78 3.79 6.46
CA ALA A 13 7.53 3.45 5.80
C ALA A 13 7.06 2.04 6.18
N ILE A 14 7.99 1.08 6.28
CA ILE A 14 7.72 -0.26 6.81
C ILE A 14 7.18 -0.16 8.24
N ASN A 15 7.85 0.61 9.09
CA ASN A 15 7.40 0.83 10.46
C ASN A 15 5.99 1.45 10.52
N ALA A 16 5.68 2.43 9.66
CA ALA A 16 4.37 3.07 9.61
C ALA A 16 3.24 2.13 9.16
N VAL A 17 3.51 1.18 8.26
CA VAL A 17 2.57 0.09 7.94
C VAL A 17 2.38 -0.79 9.18
N THR A 18 3.46 -1.27 9.78
CA THR A 18 3.40 -2.28 10.85
C THR A 18 2.83 -1.76 12.16
N LYS A 19 2.92 -0.44 12.40
CA LYS A 19 2.31 0.22 13.55
C LYS A 19 0.84 0.60 13.32
N GLY A 20 0.28 0.27 12.15
CA GLY A 20 -1.09 0.62 11.78
C GLY A 20 -1.30 2.09 11.41
N THR A 21 -0.27 2.94 11.46
CA THR A 21 -0.38 4.39 11.24
C THR A 21 -0.97 4.71 9.87
N PHE A 22 -0.59 3.99 8.81
CA PHE A 22 -1.21 4.21 7.50
C PHE A 22 -2.68 3.79 7.44
N LEU A 23 -3.06 2.70 8.12
CA LEU A 23 -4.44 2.26 8.16
C LEU A 23 -5.33 3.27 8.91
N GLU A 24 -4.84 3.80 10.04
CA GLU A 24 -5.50 4.87 10.79
C GLU A 24 -5.68 6.13 9.93
N GLN A 25 -4.65 6.52 9.19
CA GLN A 25 -4.71 7.66 8.28
C GLN A 25 -5.72 7.45 7.14
N ILE A 26 -5.75 6.24 6.56
CA ILE A 26 -6.73 5.86 5.54
C ILE A 26 -8.16 5.95 6.10
N LYS A 27 -8.40 5.41 7.29
CA LYS A 27 -9.71 5.48 7.97
C LYS A 27 -10.12 6.93 8.27
N THR A 28 -9.16 7.76 8.65
CA THR A 28 -9.39 9.20 8.87
C THR A 28 -9.85 9.90 7.59
N TYR A 29 -9.23 9.59 6.44
CA TYR A 29 -9.68 10.13 5.16
C TYR A 29 -11.04 9.56 4.74
N GLU A 30 -11.27 8.26 4.89
CA GLU A 30 -12.55 7.62 4.57
C GLU A 30 -13.74 8.25 5.33
N ALA A 31 -13.53 8.64 6.59
CA ALA A 31 -14.55 9.26 7.42
C ALA A 31 -14.93 10.69 6.99
N ALA A 32 -14.15 11.34 6.13
CA ALA A 32 -14.46 12.68 5.64
C ALA A 32 -15.64 12.69 4.65
N ASP A 33 -16.28 13.86 4.52
CA ASP A 33 -17.27 14.11 3.47
C ASP A 33 -16.57 14.48 2.16
N TYR A 34 -17.13 13.99 1.05
CA TYR A 34 -16.60 14.22 -0.29
C TYR A 34 -17.70 14.80 -1.18
N ALA A 35 -17.29 15.60 -2.16
CA ALA A 35 -18.21 16.15 -3.16
C ALA A 35 -18.98 15.03 -3.89
N PRO A 36 -20.23 15.25 -4.33
CA PRO A 36 -21.05 14.22 -4.97
C PRO A 36 -20.36 13.51 -6.15
N GLU A 37 -19.55 14.23 -6.91
CA GLU A 37 -18.76 13.73 -8.03
C GLU A 37 -17.72 12.68 -7.60
N MET A 38 -17.28 12.73 -6.35
CA MET A 38 -16.26 11.84 -5.77
C MET A 38 -16.85 10.64 -5.02
N CYS A 39 -18.17 10.52 -4.88
CA CYS A 39 -18.80 9.38 -4.20
C CYS A 39 -18.38 8.02 -4.77
N ALA A 40 -18.28 7.91 -6.09
CA ALA A 40 -17.82 6.68 -6.74
C ALA A 40 -16.35 6.36 -6.40
N VAL A 41 -15.48 7.38 -6.38
CA VAL A 41 -14.07 7.24 -6.00
C VAL A 41 -13.95 6.84 -4.52
N LYS A 42 -14.72 7.48 -3.64
CA LYS A 42 -14.77 7.13 -2.20
C LYS A 42 -15.18 5.67 -2.01
N SER A 43 -16.24 5.21 -2.68
CA SER A 43 -16.69 3.81 -2.58
C SER A 43 -15.58 2.84 -2.98
N LYS A 44 -14.86 3.12 -4.06
CA LYS A 44 -13.72 2.31 -4.50
C LYS A 44 -12.59 2.30 -3.48
N LEU A 45 -12.27 3.45 -2.90
CA LEU A 45 -11.22 3.54 -1.89
C LEU A 45 -11.56 2.77 -0.62
N THR A 46 -12.84 2.68 -0.25
CA THR A 46 -13.30 1.81 0.83
C THR A 46 -13.06 0.33 0.52
N ASP A 47 -13.35 -0.12 -0.70
CA ASP A 47 -13.02 -1.49 -1.12
C ASP A 47 -11.51 -1.76 -1.06
N LEU A 48 -10.68 -0.78 -1.49
CA LEU A 48 -9.22 -0.90 -1.44
C LEU A 48 -8.70 -0.90 0.01
N ARG A 49 -9.32 -0.15 0.93
CA ARG A 49 -9.00 -0.19 2.36
C ARG A 49 -9.26 -1.57 2.93
N VAL A 50 -10.39 -2.20 2.63
CA VAL A 50 -10.71 -3.56 3.10
C VAL A 50 -9.65 -4.56 2.64
N ARG A 51 -9.27 -4.50 1.35
CA ARG A 51 -8.17 -5.34 0.82
C ARG A 51 -6.84 -5.07 1.52
N PHE A 52 -6.54 -3.82 1.84
CA PHE A 52 -5.32 -3.48 2.56
C PHE A 52 -5.31 -4.05 3.99
N GLU A 53 -6.45 -4.04 4.69
CA GLU A 53 -6.58 -4.69 6.00
C GLU A 53 -6.33 -6.20 5.92
N GLU A 54 -6.87 -6.87 4.90
CA GLU A 54 -6.63 -8.30 4.66
C GLU A 54 -5.15 -8.60 4.38
N MET A 55 -4.49 -7.76 3.57
CA MET A 55 -3.06 -7.87 3.27
C MET A 55 -2.20 -7.75 4.54
N VAL A 56 -2.50 -6.75 5.38
CA VAL A 56 -1.79 -6.54 6.66
C VAL A 56 -2.01 -7.74 7.58
N ALA A 57 -3.25 -8.20 7.75
CA ALA A 57 -3.57 -9.33 8.61
C ALA A 57 -2.88 -10.64 8.17
N ARG A 58 -2.82 -10.90 6.86
CA ARG A 58 -2.10 -12.07 6.32
C ARG A 58 -0.61 -11.97 6.61
N VAL A 59 0.02 -10.82 6.37
CA VAL A 59 1.44 -10.61 6.65
C VAL A 59 1.76 -10.75 8.14
N GLU A 60 0.94 -10.20 9.02
CA GLU A 60 1.10 -10.35 10.48
C GLU A 60 0.95 -11.80 10.96
N THR A 61 0.11 -12.58 10.27
CA THR A 61 -0.06 -14.01 10.55
C THR A 61 1.19 -14.78 10.14
N LEU A 62 1.61 -14.63 8.88
CA LEU A 62 2.72 -15.41 8.32
C LEU A 62 4.10 -14.98 8.85
N GLU A 63 4.28 -13.74 9.31
CA GLU A 63 5.50 -13.32 10.02
C GLU A 63 5.73 -14.11 11.32
N LYS A 64 4.66 -14.54 12.00
CA LYS A 64 4.77 -15.39 13.20
C LYS A 64 5.21 -16.81 12.87
N GLU A 65 4.91 -17.28 11.66
CA GLU A 65 5.33 -18.59 11.15
C GLU A 65 6.76 -18.54 10.62
N ARG A 66 7.11 -17.50 9.86
CA ARG A 66 8.45 -17.29 9.31
C ARG A 66 8.90 -15.83 9.41
N SER A 67 9.90 -15.59 10.26
CA SER A 67 10.45 -14.25 10.39
C SER A 67 11.10 -13.74 9.10
N GLY A 68 10.80 -12.49 8.77
CA GLY A 68 11.23 -11.81 7.54
C GLY A 68 10.17 -11.83 6.44
N TYR A 69 9.03 -12.50 6.63
CA TYR A 69 7.88 -12.45 5.71
C TYR A 69 7.33 -11.02 5.58
N LYS A 70 7.28 -10.32 6.71
CA LYS A 70 6.88 -8.91 6.79
C LYS A 70 7.84 -8.02 6.03
N ASP A 71 9.15 -8.20 6.21
CA ASP A 71 10.17 -7.42 5.51
C ASP A 71 10.14 -7.69 3.99
N PHE A 72 9.88 -8.95 3.61
CA PHE A 72 9.71 -9.34 2.22
C PHE A 72 8.51 -8.67 1.54
N HIS A 73 7.39 -8.48 2.24
CA HIS A 73 6.18 -7.83 1.71
C HIS A 73 6.05 -6.34 2.03
N ALA A 74 7.03 -5.78 2.74
CA ALA A 74 6.92 -4.45 3.31
C ALA A 74 6.73 -3.34 2.26
N ARG A 75 7.48 -3.43 1.15
CA ARG A 75 7.32 -2.50 0.01
C ARG A 75 5.91 -2.55 -0.57
N ARG A 76 5.34 -3.75 -0.76
CA ARG A 76 3.99 -3.93 -1.30
C ARG A 76 2.95 -3.28 -0.41
N LEU A 77 3.06 -3.44 0.91
CA LEU A 77 2.15 -2.81 1.85
C LEU A 77 2.27 -1.28 1.84
N VAL A 78 3.50 -0.76 1.79
CA VAL A 78 3.75 0.70 1.72
C VAL A 78 3.17 1.29 0.44
N GLU A 79 3.43 0.67 -0.71
CA GLU A 79 2.95 1.15 -2.01
C GLU A 79 1.41 1.08 -2.10
N THR A 80 0.79 0.01 -1.61
CA THR A 80 -0.67 -0.11 -1.51
C THR A 80 -1.26 1.01 -0.67
N ALA A 81 -0.73 1.26 0.54
CA ALA A 81 -1.17 2.36 1.38
C ALA A 81 -0.99 3.72 0.69
N GLY A 82 0.14 3.92 0.02
CA GLY A 82 0.45 5.13 -0.73
C GLY A 82 -0.55 5.40 -1.85
N HIS A 83 -0.90 4.40 -2.65
CA HIS A 83 -1.91 4.54 -3.71
C HIS A 83 -3.29 4.92 -3.15
N ILE A 84 -3.71 4.31 -2.05
CA ILE A 84 -4.99 4.62 -1.39
C ILE A 84 -4.96 6.06 -0.85
N ILE A 85 -3.91 6.44 -0.12
CA ILE A 85 -3.76 7.78 0.47
C ILE A 85 -3.74 8.87 -0.60
N ILE A 86 -2.93 8.70 -1.66
CA ILE A 86 -2.84 9.70 -2.74
C ILE A 86 -4.21 9.88 -3.41
N THR A 87 -4.95 8.81 -3.64
CA THR A 87 -6.28 8.91 -4.27
C THR A 87 -7.28 9.64 -3.35
N TYR A 88 -7.25 9.41 -2.03
CA TYR A 88 -8.06 10.18 -1.08
C TYR A 88 -7.71 11.67 -1.08
N LEU A 89 -6.42 12.01 -1.19
CA LEU A 89 -5.97 13.41 -1.28
C LEU A 89 -6.47 14.08 -2.57
N LEU A 90 -6.40 13.39 -3.71
CA LEU A 90 -6.94 13.88 -4.99
C LEU A 90 -8.46 14.05 -4.92
N ALA A 91 -9.18 13.08 -4.33
CA ALA A 91 -10.63 13.17 -4.16
C ALA A 91 -11.03 14.34 -3.25
N ARG A 92 -10.22 14.66 -2.23
CA ARG A 92 -10.43 15.85 -1.39
C ARG A 92 -10.19 17.13 -2.18
N GLN A 93 -9.09 17.20 -2.92
CA GLN A 93 -8.77 18.37 -3.78
C GLN A 93 -9.83 18.60 -4.86
N ALA A 94 -10.47 17.54 -5.38
CA ALA A 94 -11.57 17.65 -6.33
C ALA A 94 -12.81 18.36 -5.75
N GLY A 95 -12.99 18.36 -4.42
CA GLY A 95 -14.02 19.16 -3.75
C GLY A 95 -13.67 20.65 -3.61
N GLU A 96 -12.39 21.00 -3.78
CA GLU A 96 -11.88 22.38 -3.70
C GLU A 96 -11.68 23.00 -5.09
N SER A 97 -11.28 22.19 -6.09
CA SER A 97 -11.07 22.62 -7.47
C SER A 97 -11.46 21.52 -8.47
N ALA A 98 -12.27 21.90 -9.46
CA ALA A 98 -12.77 20.98 -10.48
C ALA A 98 -11.67 20.36 -11.36
N GLU A 99 -10.47 20.97 -11.43
CA GLU A 99 -9.34 20.43 -12.21
C GLU A 99 -8.85 19.06 -11.70
N TYR A 100 -9.12 18.74 -10.43
CA TYR A 100 -8.73 17.48 -9.82
C TYR A 100 -9.77 16.38 -10.00
N ILE A 101 -10.97 16.67 -10.50
CA ILE A 101 -12.04 15.66 -10.67
C ILE A 101 -11.57 14.54 -11.59
N ASP A 102 -11.06 14.88 -12.78
CA ASP A 102 -10.61 13.88 -13.74
C ASP A 102 -9.33 13.19 -13.26
N SER A 103 -8.41 13.95 -12.64
CA SER A 103 -7.19 13.41 -12.05
C SER A 103 -7.47 12.36 -10.98
N ALA A 104 -8.40 12.63 -10.06
CA ALA A 104 -8.82 11.70 -9.02
C ALA A 104 -9.43 10.43 -9.62
N ARG A 105 -10.29 10.56 -10.64
CA ARG A 105 -10.95 9.42 -11.30
C ARG A 105 -9.97 8.56 -12.09
N ILE A 106 -9.03 9.17 -12.81
CA ILE A 106 -8.00 8.45 -13.57
C ILE A 106 -7.04 7.76 -12.61
N TYR A 107 -6.57 8.47 -11.58
CA TYR A 107 -5.66 7.90 -10.60
C TYR A 107 -6.31 6.78 -9.77
N CYS A 108 -7.61 6.87 -9.47
CA CYS A 108 -8.35 5.78 -8.83
C CYS A 108 -8.24 4.46 -9.62
N LYS A 109 -8.33 4.50 -10.95
CA LYS A 109 -8.17 3.30 -11.80
C LYS A 109 -6.75 2.72 -11.73
N LEU A 110 -5.74 3.59 -11.69
CA LEU A 110 -4.36 3.19 -11.50
C LEU A 110 -4.16 2.54 -10.13
N ALA A 111 -4.70 3.16 -9.08
CA ALA A 111 -4.66 2.63 -7.72
C ALA A 111 -5.35 1.27 -7.64
N GLU A 112 -6.55 1.11 -8.20
CA GLU A 112 -7.27 -0.18 -8.25
C GLU A 112 -6.40 -1.27 -8.89
N SER A 113 -5.73 -0.95 -10.01
CA SER A 113 -4.88 -1.90 -10.74
C SER A 113 -3.63 -2.28 -9.94
N LYS A 114 -2.95 -1.31 -9.34
CA LYS A 114 -1.73 -1.51 -8.55
C LYS A 114 -2.00 -2.26 -7.24
N VAL A 115 -3.10 -1.94 -6.57
CA VAL A 115 -3.53 -2.66 -5.37
C VAL A 115 -3.95 -4.09 -5.73
N ALA A 116 -4.65 -4.31 -6.85
CA ALA A 116 -5.00 -5.66 -7.29
C ALA A 116 -3.75 -6.52 -7.60
N GLU A 117 -2.76 -5.96 -8.27
CA GLU A 117 -1.45 -6.61 -8.52
C GLU A 117 -0.78 -7.03 -7.20
N ALA A 118 -0.63 -6.08 -6.27
CA ALA A 118 0.01 -6.33 -4.97
C ALA A 118 -0.78 -7.32 -4.11
N TYR A 119 -2.11 -7.21 -4.08
CA TYR A 119 -3.00 -8.09 -3.36
C TYR A 119 -2.90 -9.53 -3.87
N ASN A 120 -3.03 -9.71 -5.20
CA ASN A 120 -2.98 -11.03 -5.80
C ASN A 120 -1.63 -11.71 -5.53
N TYR A 121 -0.52 -10.97 -5.66
CA TYR A 121 0.80 -11.52 -5.34
C TYR A 121 0.88 -11.96 -3.87
N LEU A 122 0.50 -11.11 -2.94
CA LEU A 122 0.62 -11.38 -1.50
C LEU A 122 -0.28 -12.55 -1.05
N MET A 123 -1.49 -12.64 -1.61
CA MET A 123 -2.43 -13.73 -1.27
C MET A 123 -2.01 -15.10 -1.79
N HIS A 124 -1.16 -15.16 -2.83
CA HIS A 124 -0.59 -16.40 -3.36
C HIS A 124 0.87 -16.62 -2.94
N SER A 125 1.41 -15.76 -2.08
CA SER A 125 2.76 -15.91 -1.52
C SER A 125 2.70 -16.71 -0.23
N ASP A 126 3.68 -17.59 -0.05
CA ASP A 126 3.83 -18.48 1.10
C ASP A 126 5.18 -18.25 1.81
N VAL A 127 5.36 -18.85 2.99
CA VAL A 127 6.53 -18.57 3.85
C VAL A 127 7.86 -19.00 3.23
N GLU A 128 7.85 -19.96 2.30
CA GLU A 128 9.01 -20.42 1.55
C GLU A 128 9.59 -19.34 0.63
N ASP A 129 8.77 -18.38 0.19
CA ASP A 129 9.21 -17.28 -0.69
C ASP A 129 10.26 -16.39 -0.02
N VAL A 130 10.26 -16.34 1.31
CA VAL A 130 11.26 -15.60 2.10
C VAL A 130 12.66 -16.12 1.85
N ASP A 131 12.82 -17.45 1.75
CA ASP A 131 14.13 -18.07 1.52
C ASP A 131 14.59 -17.92 0.08
N LEU A 132 13.66 -18.03 -0.88
CA LEU A 132 13.93 -17.75 -2.29
C LEU A 132 14.42 -16.32 -2.48
N PHE A 133 13.77 -15.34 -1.85
CA PHE A 133 14.16 -13.94 -1.94
C PHE A 133 15.52 -13.66 -1.31
N LYS A 134 15.80 -14.26 -0.13
CA LYS A 134 17.12 -14.14 0.53
C LYS A 134 18.23 -14.72 -0.34
N LYS A 135 17.99 -15.86 -1.01
CA LYS A 135 18.98 -16.50 -1.87
C LYS A 135 19.36 -15.62 -3.07
N VAL A 136 18.37 -15.04 -3.76
CA VAL A 136 18.63 -14.13 -4.90
C VAL A 136 19.35 -12.87 -4.45
N GLY A 137 18.97 -12.27 -3.32
CA GLY A 137 19.64 -11.06 -2.80
C GLY A 137 21.09 -11.27 -2.37
N GLN A 138 21.49 -12.50 -2.02
CA GLN A 138 22.88 -12.83 -1.71
C GLN A 138 23.74 -12.99 -2.99
N GLU A 139 23.17 -13.52 -4.07
CA GLU A 139 23.87 -13.66 -5.36
C GLU A 139 24.25 -12.30 -5.98
N GLU A 140 23.43 -11.26 -5.77
CA GLU A 140 23.72 -9.88 -6.23
C GLU A 140 24.86 -9.19 -5.45
N THR A 141 25.21 -9.66 -4.26
CA THR A 141 26.30 -9.08 -3.44
C THR A 141 27.68 -9.67 -3.70
N ILE A 142 27.76 -10.74 -4.50
CA ILE A 142 29.00 -11.50 -4.76
C ILE A 142 29.51 -11.28 -6.21
N GLY A 143 28.78 -10.51 -7.04
CA GLY A 143 29.17 -10.09 -8.39
C GLY A 143 29.56 -8.63 -8.46
#